data_AF-A0A2E3MWR2-F1
#
_entry.id   AF-A0A2E3MWR2-F1
#
_cell.length_a   1.000
_cell.length_b   1.000
_cell.length_c   1.000
_cell.angle_alpha   90.00
_cell.angle_beta   90.00
_cell.angle_gamma   90.00
#
_symmetry.space_group_name_H-M   'P 1'
#
loop_
_entity.id
_entity.type
_entity.pdbx_description
1 polymer ?
#
loop_
_entity_poly.entity_id
_entity_poly.type
_entity_poly.pdbx_seq_one_letter_code
_entity_poly.pdbx_strand_id
1 'polypeptide(L)'
;MKTTGKRGRERRAQRGSERRGPLESRIAEATTVGWMLTTAMTLLADLGLVAAWFIVSRGDEQTLPEAVTVLPSLLLFTATITGILGLSLVPAVYFLRRQRPPWQITATAIGVGLFPLVWGGILAL
;
A
#
# COMPACT_ATOMS: atom_id res chain seq x y z
N MET A 1 -35.09 -30.36 -36.76
CA MET A 1 -33.98 -30.13 -35.80
C MET A 1 -33.63 -28.65 -35.78
N LYS A 2 -33.84 -27.95 -34.66
CA LYS A 2 -33.55 -26.51 -34.47
C LYS A 2 -32.39 -26.35 -33.49
N THR A 3 -31.24 -25.86 -33.95
CA THR A 3 -30.07 -25.53 -33.12
C THR A 3 -29.66 -24.08 -33.33
N THR A 4 -30.52 -23.14 -32.91
CA THR A 4 -30.28 -21.69 -33.08
C THR A 4 -30.36 -20.94 -31.75
N GLY A 5 -29.71 -21.47 -30.70
CA GLY A 5 -29.84 -20.91 -29.33
C GLY A 5 -28.57 -20.32 -28.71
N LYS A 6 -27.36 -20.68 -29.17
CA LYS A 6 -26.12 -20.37 -28.41
C LYS A 6 -25.51 -18.98 -28.67
N ARG A 7 -25.66 -18.40 -29.87
CA ARG A 7 -25.00 -17.12 -30.24
C ARG A 7 -25.56 -15.88 -29.52
N GLY A 8 -26.79 -15.91 -29.02
CA GLY A 8 -27.39 -14.77 -28.32
C GLY A 8 -26.83 -14.53 -26.91
N ARG A 9 -26.34 -15.59 -26.26
CA ARG A 9 -25.88 -15.53 -24.86
C ARG A 9 -24.48 -14.92 -24.73
N GLU A 10 -23.61 -15.19 -25.70
CA GLU A 10 -22.24 -14.64 -25.75
C GLU A 10 -22.22 -13.13 -26.01
N ARG A 11 -23.07 -12.63 -26.92
CA ARG A 11 -23.22 -11.18 -27.16
C ARG A 11 -23.74 -10.42 -25.93
N ARG A 12 -24.57 -11.06 -25.10
CA ARG A 12 -25.10 -10.46 -23.87
C ARG A 12 -24.05 -10.43 -22.74
N ALA A 13 -23.20 -11.44 -22.66
CA ALA A 13 -22.07 -11.47 -21.74
C ALA A 13 -20.98 -10.44 -22.09
N GLN A 14 -20.70 -10.23 -23.39
CA GLN A 14 -19.74 -9.22 -23.85
C GLN A 14 -20.24 -7.78 -23.61
N ARG A 15 -21.53 -7.50 -23.87
CA ARG A 15 -22.13 -6.17 -23.60
C ARG A 15 -22.21 -5.82 -22.10
N GLY A 16 -22.21 -6.80 -21.21
CA GLY A 16 -22.11 -6.56 -19.77
C GLY A 16 -20.74 -6.03 -19.33
N SER A 17 -19.70 -6.26 -20.13
CA SER A 17 -18.35 -5.77 -19.87
C SER A 17 -18.07 -4.36 -20.40
N GLU A 18 -18.83 -3.90 -21.41
CA GLU A 18 -18.78 -2.52 -21.93
C GLU A 18 -19.64 -1.54 -21.11
N ARG A 19 -20.63 -2.01 -20.36
CA ARG A 19 -21.56 -1.17 -19.57
C ARG A 19 -21.14 -0.91 -18.12
N ARG A 20 -20.04 -1.51 -17.66
CA ARG A 20 -19.37 -1.11 -16.41
C ARG A 20 -18.58 0.16 -16.69
N GLY A 21 -19.18 1.31 -16.41
CA GLY A 21 -18.83 2.59 -17.03
C GLY A 21 -17.40 3.10 -16.77
N PRO A 22 -17.00 4.19 -17.46
CA PRO A 22 -15.69 4.82 -17.32
C PRO A 22 -15.29 5.15 -15.86
N LEU A 23 -16.29 5.36 -14.99
CA LEU A 23 -16.11 5.68 -13.58
C LEU A 23 -15.59 4.50 -12.75
N GLU A 24 -16.07 3.27 -13.00
CA GLU A 24 -15.60 2.07 -12.27
C GLU A 24 -14.12 1.81 -12.55
N SER A 25 -13.71 1.99 -13.81
CA SER A 25 -12.29 1.93 -14.22
C SER A 25 -11.44 2.99 -13.53
N ARG A 26 -11.92 4.24 -13.47
CA ARG A 26 -11.20 5.36 -12.83
C ARG A 26 -11.04 5.15 -11.32
N ILE A 27 -12.04 4.62 -10.64
CA ILE A 27 -11.97 4.32 -9.20
C ILE A 27 -10.96 3.20 -8.93
N ALA A 28 -10.95 2.14 -9.75
CA ALA A 28 -9.97 1.05 -9.63
C ALA A 28 -8.53 1.54 -9.88
N GLU A 29 -8.35 2.40 -10.89
CA GLU A 29 -7.05 3.01 -11.19
C GLU A 29 -6.59 3.93 -10.05
N ALA A 30 -7.43 4.87 -9.62
CA ALA A 30 -7.14 5.80 -8.53
C ALA A 30 -6.83 5.07 -7.21
N THR A 31 -7.61 4.03 -6.87
CA THR A 31 -7.35 3.20 -5.68
C THR A 31 -5.98 2.53 -5.76
N THR A 32 -5.56 2.08 -6.95
CA THR A 32 -4.25 1.45 -7.10
C THR A 32 -3.10 2.45 -7.04
N VAL A 33 -3.26 3.62 -7.68
CA VAL A 33 -2.26 4.69 -7.59
C VAL A 33 -2.14 5.15 -6.14
N GLY A 34 -3.26 5.33 -5.46
CA GLY A 34 -3.31 5.63 -4.03
C GLY A 34 -2.60 4.56 -3.20
N TRP A 35 -2.88 3.28 -3.44
CA TRP A 35 -2.19 2.18 -2.75
C TRP A 35 -0.68 2.20 -2.99
N MET A 36 -0.23 2.32 -4.25
CA MET A 36 1.20 2.38 -4.59
C MET A 36 1.88 3.61 -3.97
N LEU A 37 1.23 4.78 -4.00
CA LEU A 37 1.75 6.00 -3.43
C LEU A 37 1.88 5.89 -1.91
N THR A 38 0.87 5.32 -1.24
CA THR A 38 0.92 5.07 0.20
C THR A 38 2.04 4.10 0.55
N THR A 39 2.20 2.99 -0.19
CA THR A 39 3.31 2.06 0.01
C THR A 39 4.67 2.72 -0.21
N ALA A 40 4.82 3.58 -1.23
CA ALA A 40 6.05 4.31 -1.49
C ALA A 40 6.36 5.32 -0.36
N MET A 41 5.35 6.02 0.16
CA MET A 41 5.52 6.93 1.30
C MET A 41 5.91 6.16 2.57
N THR A 42 5.31 4.99 2.83
CA THR A 42 5.71 4.14 3.95
C THR A 42 7.15 3.67 3.81
N LEU A 43 7.57 3.23 2.62
CA LEU A 43 8.97 2.88 2.35
C LEU A 43 9.94 4.03 2.63
N LEU A 44 9.61 5.25 2.19
CA LEU A 44 10.44 6.42 2.46
C LEU A 44 10.51 6.73 3.96
N ALA A 45 9.40 6.60 4.68
CA ALA A 45 9.36 6.78 6.12
C ALA A 45 10.19 5.71 6.85
N ASP A 46 10.12 4.45 6.42
CA ASP A 46 10.92 3.35 6.97
C ASP A 46 12.42 3.58 6.75
N LEU A 47 12.82 3.98 5.54
CA LEU A 47 14.22 4.30 5.23
C LEU A 47 14.71 5.49 6.06
N GLY A 48 13.89 6.54 6.19
CA GLY A 48 14.18 7.68 7.05
C GLY A 48 14.32 7.28 8.51
N LEU A 49 13.44 6.41 9.00
CA LEU A 49 13.46 5.90 10.37
C LEU A 49 14.76 5.14 10.66
N VAL A 50 15.14 4.21 9.78
CA VAL A 50 16.39 3.44 9.91
C VAL A 50 17.61 4.37 9.88
N ALA A 51 17.62 5.36 8.99
CA ALA A 51 18.70 6.34 8.91
C ALA A 51 18.79 7.20 10.18
N ALA A 52 17.66 7.73 10.66
CA ALA A 52 17.59 8.54 11.88
C ALA A 52 17.99 7.74 13.11
N TRP A 53 17.51 6.50 13.24
CA TRP A 53 17.90 5.59 14.32
C TRP A 53 19.40 5.25 14.27
N PHE A 54 19.96 5.03 13.08
CA PHE A 54 21.40 4.80 12.92
C PHE A 54 22.24 6.02 13.35
N ILE A 55 21.80 7.23 13.02
CA ILE A 55 22.47 8.48 13.43
C ILE A 55 22.40 8.63 14.96
N VAL A 56 21.23 8.46 15.55
CA VAL A 56 21.03 8.61 17.00
C VAL A 56 21.80 7.55 17.78
N SER A 57 21.77 6.28 17.35
CA SER A 57 22.48 5.19 18.04
C SER A 57 24.01 5.28 17.99
N ARG A 58 24.56 6.09 17.07
CA ARG A 58 26.00 6.30 16.90
C ARG A 58 26.48 7.67 17.39
N GLY A 59 25.56 8.61 17.61
CA GLY A 59 25.87 9.96 18.02
C GLY A 59 25.90 10.12 19.54
N ASP A 60 26.69 11.08 20.00
CA ASP A 60 26.77 11.41 21.42
C ASP A 60 25.59 12.33 21.78
N GLU A 61 24.83 11.96 22.81
CA GLU A 61 23.54 12.55 23.17
C GLU A 61 23.66 14.06 23.50
N GLN A 62 24.84 14.50 23.95
CA GLN A 62 25.16 15.91 24.22
C GLN A 62 25.41 16.78 22.97
N THR A 63 25.68 16.17 21.82
CA THR A 63 26.04 16.89 20.58
C THR A 63 24.90 16.92 19.56
N LEU A 64 23.91 16.03 19.71
CA LEU A 64 22.79 15.93 18.79
C LEU A 64 21.72 16.98 19.10
N PRO A 65 21.23 17.71 18.09
CA PRO A 65 20.06 18.58 18.26
C PRO A 65 18.84 17.76 18.68
N GLU A 66 18.01 18.28 19.59
CA GLU A 66 16.77 17.65 20.05
C GLU A 66 15.82 17.30 18.89
N ALA A 67 15.83 18.09 17.81
CA ALA A 67 15.08 17.78 16.59
C ALA A 67 15.48 16.44 15.95
N VAL A 68 16.75 16.04 16.05
CA VAL A 68 17.26 14.77 15.49
C VAL A 68 16.90 13.59 16.39
N THR A 69 16.84 13.80 17.70
CA THR A 69 16.48 12.73 18.65
C THR A 69 14.99 12.40 18.62
N VAL A 70 14.11 13.36 18.32
CA VAL A 70 12.66 13.12 18.18
C VAL A 70 12.23 12.65 16.77
N LEU A 71 13.09 12.85 15.76
CA LEU A 71 12.81 12.49 14.36
C LEU A 71 12.45 11.01 14.14
N PRO A 72 13.15 10.02 14.76
CA PRO A 72 12.76 8.61 14.66
C PRO A 72 11.32 8.37 15.10
N SER A 73 10.87 8.97 16.21
CA SER A 73 9.51 8.80 16.73
C SER A 73 8.45 9.36 15.79
N LEU A 74 8.71 10.53 15.17
CA LEU A 74 7.80 11.14 14.18
C LEU A 74 7.72 10.32 12.89
N LEU A 75 8.85 9.80 12.43
CA LEU A 75 8.91 8.93 11.25
C LEU A 75 8.21 7.61 11.51
N LEU A 76 8.38 7.02 12.68
CA LEU A 76 7.68 5.80 13.08
C LEU A 76 6.16 5.99 13.16
N PHE A 77 5.70 7.11 13.72
CA PHE A 77 4.27 7.46 13.74
C PHE A 77 3.71 7.59 12.32
N THR A 78 4.42 8.30 11.45
CA THR A 78 4.03 8.49 10.05
C THR A 78 4.01 7.17 9.27
N ALA A 79 5.06 6.34 9.42
CA ALA A 79 5.19 5.03 8.82
C ALA A 79 4.06 4.10 9.30
N THR A 80 3.68 4.17 10.57
CA THR A 80 2.59 3.37 11.14
C THR A 80 1.24 3.74 10.51
N ILE A 81 0.90 5.03 10.45
CA ILE A 81 -0.38 5.49 9.87
C ILE A 81 -0.45 5.13 8.38
N THR A 82 0.61 5.44 7.63
CA THR A 82 0.66 5.16 6.19
C THR A 82 0.69 3.65 5.91
N GLY A 83 1.40 2.86 6.73
CA GLY A 83 1.44 1.41 6.64
C GLY A 83 0.07 0.76 6.87
N ILE A 84 -0.67 1.20 7.90
CA ILE A 84 -2.05 0.74 8.15
C ILE A 84 -2.97 1.11 6.99
N LEU A 85 -2.89 2.35 6.50
CA LEU A 85 -3.67 2.79 5.33
C LEU A 85 -3.33 1.94 4.10
N GLY A 86 -2.05 1.70 3.83
CA GLY A 86 -1.56 0.86 2.74
C GLY A 86 -2.06 -0.58 2.83
N LEU A 87 -2.03 -1.18 4.03
CA LEU A 87 -2.55 -2.53 4.29
C LEU A 87 -4.09 -2.59 4.11
N SER A 88 -4.81 -1.57 4.57
CA SER A 88 -6.28 -1.50 4.41
C SER A 88 -6.71 -1.38 2.95
N LEU A 89 -5.86 -0.81 2.10
CA LEU A 89 -6.08 -0.67 0.66
C LEU A 89 -5.80 -1.97 -0.11
N VAL A 90 -5.04 -2.92 0.44
CA VAL A 90 -4.76 -4.22 -0.19
C VAL A 90 -6.05 -4.96 -0.58
N PRO A 91 -7.01 -5.22 0.34
CA PRO A 91 -8.26 -5.88 -0.04
C PRO A 91 -9.03 -5.06 -1.08
N ALA A 92 -9.08 -3.73 -0.96
CA ALA A 92 -9.75 -2.86 -1.94
C ALA A 92 -9.16 -3.04 -3.35
N VAL A 93 -7.83 -3.05 -3.49
CA VAL A 93 -7.16 -3.28 -4.79
C VAL A 93 -7.46 -4.68 -5.33
N TYR A 94 -7.49 -5.70 -4.47
CA TYR A 94 -7.82 -7.08 -4.87
C TYR A 94 -9.29 -7.26 -5.31
N PHE A 95 -10.22 -6.50 -4.73
CA PHE A 95 -11.64 -6.54 -5.11
C PHE A 95 -11.96 -5.69 -6.33
N LEU A 96 -11.31 -4.53 -6.49
CA LEU A 96 -11.60 -3.59 -7.57
C LEU A 96 -10.87 -3.95 -8.89
N ARG A 97 -9.73 -4.64 -8.83
CA ARG A 97 -8.99 -5.00 -10.05
C ARG A 97 -9.46 -6.31 -10.67
N ARG A 98 -9.78 -6.24 -11.96
CA ARG A 98 -10.06 -7.41 -12.81
C ARG A 98 -8.79 -8.24 -13.11
N GLN A 99 -7.62 -7.60 -13.16
CA GLN A 99 -6.31 -8.25 -13.21
C GLN A 99 -5.60 -8.04 -11.87
N ARG A 100 -5.38 -9.13 -11.14
CA ARG A 100 -4.76 -9.09 -9.82
C ARG A 100 -3.33 -8.51 -9.91
N PRO A 101 -2.91 -7.67 -8.95
CA PRO A 101 -1.52 -7.24 -8.88
C PRO A 101 -0.59 -8.47 -8.73
N PRO A 102 0.62 -8.43 -9.30
CA PRO A 102 1.57 -9.53 -9.19
C PRO A 102 1.94 -9.77 -7.72
N TRP A 103 2.04 -11.04 -7.34
CA TRP A 103 2.20 -11.47 -5.95
C TRP A 103 3.40 -10.81 -5.26
N GLN A 104 4.50 -10.60 -5.98
CA GLN A 104 5.71 -9.97 -5.46
C GLN A 104 5.42 -8.57 -4.92
N ILE A 105 4.66 -7.75 -5.65
CA ILE A 105 4.35 -6.37 -5.25
C ILE A 105 3.46 -6.36 -4.01
N THR A 106 2.45 -7.24 -3.96
CA THR A 106 1.58 -7.37 -2.79
C THR A 106 2.37 -7.80 -1.56
N ALA A 107 3.25 -8.80 -1.70
CA ALA A 107 4.09 -9.27 -0.60
C ALA A 107 5.04 -8.17 -0.08
N THR A 108 5.65 -7.40 -0.98
CA THR A 108 6.48 -6.24 -0.61
C THR A 108 5.65 -5.18 0.11
N ALA A 109 4.49 -4.80 -0.41
CA ALA A 109 3.63 -3.80 0.23
C ALA A 109 3.17 -4.22 1.62
N ILE A 110 2.87 -5.51 1.82
CA ILE A 110 2.55 -6.06 3.13
C ILE A 110 3.76 -6.00 4.06
N GLY A 111 4.93 -6.44 3.59
CA GLY A 111 6.17 -6.39 4.38
C GLY A 111 6.52 -4.97 4.84
N VAL A 112 6.43 -4.00 3.92
CA VAL A 112 6.62 -2.57 4.20
C VAL A 112 5.60 -2.07 5.21
N GLY A 113 4.31 -2.37 5.04
CA GLY A 113 3.28 -1.92 5.98
C GLY A 113 3.39 -2.54 7.38
N LEU A 114 3.94 -3.76 7.47
CA LEU A 114 4.17 -4.45 8.75
C LEU A 114 5.47 -4.03 9.44
N PHE A 115 6.48 -3.58 8.70
CA PHE A 115 7.77 -3.17 9.24
C PHE A 115 7.66 -2.15 10.40
N PRO A 116 6.96 -1.01 10.26
CA PRO A 116 6.86 -0.04 11.35
C PRO A 116 6.03 -0.55 12.53
N LEU A 117 5.09 -1.48 12.33
CA LEU A 117 4.32 -2.10 13.41
C LEU A 117 5.21 -3.01 14.27
N VAL A 118 6.05 -3.82 13.62
CA VAL A 118 7.00 -4.70 14.31
C VAL A 118 8.09 -3.87 14.97
N TRP A 119 8.65 -2.87 14.27
CA TRP A 119 9.71 -2.01 14.78
C TRP A 119 9.22 -1.12 15.94
N GLY A 120 8.00 -0.59 15.84
CA GLY A 120 7.35 0.16 16.93
C GLY A 120 7.11 -0.69 18.16
N GLY A 121 6.69 -1.94 17.98
CA GLY A 121 6.57 -2.89 19.09
C GLY A 121 7.91 -3.19 19.79
N ILE A 122 9.02 -3.18 19.04
CA ILE A 122 10.38 -3.38 19.57
C ILE A 122 10.87 -2.14 20.32
N LEU A 123 10.61 -0.92 19.81
CA LEU A 123 11.05 0.33 20.45
C LEU A 123 10.16 0.74 21.66
N ALA A 124 8.95 0.22 21.75
CA ALA A 124 8.04 0.45 22.88
C ALA A 124 8.30 -0.47 24.09
N LEU A 125 9.28 -1.38 23.98
CA LEU A 125 9.67 -2.38 24.97
C LEU A 125 11.01 -2.01 25.61
#